data_AF-A0A194S6I9-F1
#
_entry.id   AF-A0A194S6I9-F1
#
_cell.length_a   1.000
_cell.length_b   1.000
_cell.length_c   1.000
_cell.angle_alpha   90.00
_cell.angle_beta   90.00
_cell.angle_gamma   90.00
#
_symmetry.space_group_name_H-M   'P 1'
#
loop_
_entity.id
_entity.type
_entity.pdbx_description
1 polymer ?
#
loop_
_entity_poly.entity_id
_entity_poly.type
_entity_poly.pdbx_seq_one_letter_code
_entity_poly.pdbx_strand_id
1 'polypeptide(L)'
;MVPPSSSGCAFATIEADPTSTILGFEPVVIYGAATLGCVGLGWLAGPTVGGALWRLTHRRVKGAIEAKDKDFFRHISRWRADPSRQSAANPSPDYYAEKVGSLQQYRTWLRDQASFKRKAQFGQGKDAVY
;
A
#
# COMPACT_ATOMS: atom_id res chain seq x y z
N MET A 1 16.44 59.21 -3.38
CA MET A 1 15.78 58.15 -4.16
C MET A 1 16.62 56.89 -3.95
N VAL A 2 16.16 55.99 -3.09
CA VAL A 2 16.91 54.82 -2.59
C VAL A 2 16.60 53.64 -3.51
N PRO A 3 17.59 52.89 -4.05
CA PRO A 3 17.30 51.75 -4.91
C PRO A 3 16.62 50.65 -4.09
N PRO A 4 15.55 50.02 -4.62
CA PRO A 4 14.84 48.96 -3.92
C PRO A 4 15.77 47.75 -3.77
N SER A 5 15.94 47.33 -2.52
CA SER A 5 16.55 46.07 -2.09
C SER A 5 15.92 44.89 -2.84
N SER A 6 16.54 44.52 -3.96
CA SER A 6 16.10 43.47 -4.87
C SER A 6 16.71 42.12 -4.46
N SER A 7 16.27 41.58 -3.33
CA SER A 7 16.64 40.22 -2.91
C SER A 7 16.25 39.16 -3.95
N GLY A 8 15.28 39.44 -4.84
CA GLY A 8 14.90 38.58 -5.95
C GLY A 8 15.77 38.69 -7.21
N CYS A 9 16.54 39.79 -7.38
CA CYS A 9 17.38 39.97 -8.57
C CYS A 9 18.78 39.36 -8.42
N ALA A 10 19.21 39.06 -7.19
CA ALA A 10 20.51 38.41 -6.94
C ALA A 10 20.63 37.03 -7.62
N PHE A 11 19.50 36.30 -7.75
CA PHE A 11 19.46 35.00 -8.43
C PHE A 11 19.47 35.11 -9.96
N ALA A 12 19.13 36.27 -10.52
CA ALA A 12 19.11 36.48 -11.98
C ALA A 12 20.49 36.80 -12.56
N THR A 13 21.45 37.21 -11.72
CA THR A 13 22.83 37.57 -12.10
C THR A 13 23.86 36.54 -11.60
N ILE A 14 23.44 35.32 -11.26
CA ILE A 14 24.42 34.24 -11.05
C ILE A 14 24.83 33.75 -12.42
N GLU A 15 25.95 34.27 -12.94
CA GLU A 15 26.66 33.67 -14.04
C GLU A 15 27.15 32.29 -13.56
N ALA A 16 26.41 31.25 -13.92
CA ALA A 16 26.85 29.88 -13.74
C ALA A 16 27.97 29.62 -14.74
N ASP A 17 29.20 30.03 -14.40
CA ASP A 17 30.39 29.72 -15.18
C ASP A 17 30.56 28.18 -15.22
N PRO A 18 30.30 27.53 -16.38
CA PRO A 18 30.30 26.07 -16.48
C PRO A 18 31.72 25.48 -16.41
N THR A 19 32.75 26.33 -16.44
CA THR A 19 34.17 25.96 -16.36
C THR A 19 34.69 25.95 -14.92
N SER A 20 33.96 26.59 -14.00
CA SER A 20 34.29 26.57 -12.58
C SER A 20 33.98 25.18 -12.01
N THR A 21 35.05 24.42 -11.75
CA THR A 21 34.96 23.08 -11.17
C THR A 21 34.29 23.15 -9.80
N ILE A 22 33.16 22.47 -9.63
CA ILE A 22 32.45 22.40 -8.35
C ILE A 22 33.09 21.22 -7.58
N LEU A 23 33.62 21.45 -6.38
CA LEU A 23 34.24 20.40 -5.54
C LEU A 23 35.33 19.54 -6.24
N GLY A 24 36.01 20.06 -7.27
CA GLY A 24 37.02 19.31 -8.03
C GLY A 24 36.47 18.39 -9.14
N PHE A 25 35.15 18.39 -9.39
CA PHE A 25 34.51 17.70 -10.52
C PHE A 25 33.82 18.65 -11.49
N GLU A 26 33.67 18.19 -12.74
CA GLU A 26 32.89 18.85 -13.77
C GLU A 26 31.44 19.07 -13.29
N PRO A 27 30.85 20.27 -13.48
CA PRO A 27 29.50 20.58 -13.01
C PRO A 27 28.42 19.59 -13.47
N VAL A 28 28.55 19.03 -14.68
CA VAL A 28 27.62 18.04 -15.24
C VAL A 28 27.52 16.79 -14.35
N VAL A 29 28.64 16.34 -13.79
CA VAL A 29 28.68 15.14 -12.94
C VAL A 29 27.97 15.41 -11.61
N ILE A 30 28.19 16.58 -11.02
CA ILE A 30 27.60 16.96 -9.73
C ILE A 30 26.11 17.18 -9.86
N TYR A 31 25.65 17.91 -10.89
CA TYR A 31 24.22 18.10 -11.12
C TYR A 31 23.53 16.77 -11.46
N GLY A 32 24.20 15.88 -12.21
CA GLY A 32 23.71 14.53 -12.46
C GLY A 32 23.55 13.72 -11.18
N ALA A 33 24.57 13.69 -10.33
CA ALA A 33 24.53 12.97 -9.05
C ALA A 33 23.50 13.57 -8.07
N ALA A 34 23.41 14.90 -8.00
CA ALA A 34 22.43 15.59 -7.17
C ALA A 34 21.00 15.31 -7.64
N THR A 35 20.75 15.31 -8.95
CA THR A 35 19.43 14.98 -9.51
C THR A 35 19.05 13.54 -9.18
N LEU A 36 19.95 12.58 -9.39
CA LEU A 36 19.72 11.18 -9.04
C LEU A 36 19.51 11.00 -7.53
N GLY A 37 20.25 11.75 -6.70
CA GLY A 37 20.07 11.79 -5.25
C GLY A 37 18.68 12.29 -4.85
N CYS A 38 18.23 13.40 -5.43
CA CYS A 38 16.89 13.94 -5.22
C CYS A 38 15.79 12.97 -5.66
N VAL A 39 15.98 12.28 -6.80
CA VAL A 39 15.05 11.25 -7.27
C VAL A 39 14.98 10.08 -6.29
N GLY A 40 16.13 9.57 -5.84
CA GLY A 40 16.19 8.48 -4.87
C GLY A 40 15.55 8.85 -3.53
N LEU A 41 15.84 10.05 -3.02
CA LEU A 41 15.23 10.56 -1.79
C LEU A 41 13.73 10.80 -1.95
N GLY A 42 13.30 11.37 -3.06
CA GLY A 42 11.88 11.58 -3.38
C GLY A 42 11.13 10.25 -3.49
N TRP A 43 11.75 9.22 -4.04
CA TRP A 43 11.17 7.88 -4.12
C TRP A 43 11.01 7.25 -2.73
N LEU A 44 12.00 7.40 -1.85
CA LEU A 44 11.93 6.91 -0.46
C LEU A 44 10.94 7.70 0.40
N ALA A 45 10.90 9.03 0.25
CA ALA A 45 10.03 9.92 1.02
C ALA A 45 8.59 10.00 0.46
N GLY A 46 8.38 9.61 -0.79
CA GLY A 46 7.09 9.70 -1.46
C GLY A 46 5.95 9.00 -0.70
N PRO A 47 6.10 7.72 -0.30
CA PRO A 47 5.06 7.01 0.43
C PRO A 47 4.72 7.63 1.79
N THR A 48 5.71 8.15 2.52
CA THR A 48 5.50 8.73 3.85
C THR A 48 4.78 10.07 3.75
N VAL A 49 5.21 10.94 2.83
CA VAL A 49 4.58 12.24 2.54
C VAL A 49 3.18 12.05 1.97
N GLY A 50 3.01 11.16 0.99
CA GLY A 50 1.71 10.85 0.39
C GLY A 50 0.73 10.28 1.42
N GLY A 51 1.17 9.35 2.26
CA GLY A 51 0.37 8.79 3.34
C GLY A 51 0.01 9.84 4.42
N ALA A 52 0.88 10.81 4.69
CA ALA A 52 0.56 11.93 5.58
C ALA A 52 -0.50 12.85 4.95
N LEU A 53 -0.33 13.22 3.68
CA LEU A 53 -1.27 14.07 2.94
C LEU A 53 -2.66 13.42 2.84
N TRP A 54 -2.73 12.12 2.56
CA TRP A 54 -3.99 11.37 2.55
C TRP A 54 -4.69 11.43 3.91
N ARG A 55 -3.96 11.22 5.00
CA ARG A 55 -4.51 11.26 6.37
C ARG A 55 -5.06 12.65 6.74
N LEU A 56 -4.39 13.72 6.31
CA LEU A 56 -4.83 15.09 6.55
C LEU A 56 -6.09 15.43 5.74
N THR A 57 -6.11 15.09 4.46
CA THR A 57 -7.23 15.37 3.54
C THR A 57 -8.48 14.53 3.86
N HIS A 58 -8.31 13.25 4.18
CA HIS A 58 -9.41 12.29 4.41
C HIS A 58 -9.75 12.07 5.88
N ARG A 59 -9.40 13.00 6.77
CA ARG A 59 -9.61 12.90 8.23
C ARG A 59 -11.04 12.55 8.65
N ARG A 60 -12.05 13.02 7.90
CA ARG A 60 -13.47 12.77 8.17
C ARG A 60 -13.90 11.34 7.82
N VAL A 61 -13.28 10.76 6.80
CA VAL A 61 -13.65 9.42 6.28
C VAL A 61 -12.84 8.33 6.97
N LYS A 62 -11.64 8.65 7.48
CA LYS A 62 -10.74 7.71 8.16
C LYS A 62 -11.45 6.88 9.25
N GLY A 63 -12.21 7.53 10.14
CA GLY A 63 -12.92 6.82 11.21
C GLY A 63 -14.01 5.88 10.70
N ALA A 64 -14.73 6.29 9.65
CA ALA A 64 -15.76 5.46 9.03
C ALA A 64 -15.15 4.27 8.27
N ILE A 65 -14.00 4.44 7.62
CA ILE A 65 -13.24 3.35 6.99
C ILE A 65 -12.83 2.34 8.06
N GLU A 66 -12.16 2.80 9.13
CA GLU A 66 -11.69 1.92 10.19
C GLU A 66 -12.82 1.13 10.88
N ALA A 67 -13.98 1.77 11.10
CA ALA A 67 -15.15 1.10 11.64
C ALA A 67 -15.66 0.00 10.70
N LYS A 68 -15.78 0.30 9.40
CA LYS A 68 -16.22 -0.67 8.39
C LYS A 68 -15.23 -1.82 8.21
N ASP A 69 -13.93 -1.55 8.27
CA ASP A 69 -12.89 -2.57 8.19
C ASP A 69 -12.96 -3.53 9.38
N LYS A 70 -13.19 -3.00 10.59
CA LYS A 70 -13.40 -3.81 11.81
C LYS A 70 -14.65 -4.67 11.70
N ASP A 71 -15.75 -4.11 11.19
CA ASP A 71 -16.99 -4.87 10.99
C ASP A 71 -16.79 -5.95 9.92
N PHE A 72 -16.16 -5.62 8.79
CA PHE A 72 -15.83 -6.59 7.75
C PHE A 72 -14.95 -7.73 8.28
N PHE A 73 -13.91 -7.42 9.07
CA PHE A 73 -13.08 -8.44 9.70
C PHE A 73 -13.89 -9.34 10.65
N ARG A 74 -14.81 -8.77 11.43
CA ARG A 74 -15.72 -9.54 12.30
C ARG A 74 -16.64 -10.47 11.50
N HIS A 75 -17.06 -10.04 10.32
CA HIS A 75 -17.83 -10.89 9.41
C HIS A 75 -16.98 -12.04 8.86
N ILE A 76 -15.75 -11.78 8.39
CA ILE A 76 -14.83 -12.82 7.92
C ILE A 76 -14.55 -13.84 9.04
N SER A 77 -14.20 -13.37 10.24
CA SER A 77 -13.83 -14.22 11.36
C SER A 77 -14.96 -15.16 11.79
N ARG A 78 -16.22 -14.73 11.63
CA ARG A 78 -17.41 -15.53 11.91
C ARG A 78 -17.68 -16.60 10.84
N TRP A 79 -17.50 -16.24 9.57
CA TRP A 79 -17.93 -17.09 8.45
C TRP A 79 -16.85 -17.99 7.88
N ARG A 80 -15.57 -17.72 8.16
CA ARG A 80 -14.43 -18.55 7.74
C ARG A 80 -14.61 -20.01 8.16
N ALA A 81 -14.11 -20.92 7.32
CA ALA A 81 -13.99 -22.33 7.64
C ALA A 81 -12.74 -22.60 8.48
N ASP A 82 -12.80 -23.67 9.27
CA ASP A 82 -11.66 -24.13 10.07
C ASP A 82 -10.64 -24.82 9.14
N PRO A 83 -9.38 -24.32 9.06
CA PRO A 83 -8.36 -24.87 8.19
C PRO A 83 -7.92 -26.27 8.60
N SER A 84 -8.19 -26.70 9.84
CA SER A 84 -7.87 -28.05 10.32
C SER A 84 -8.64 -29.16 9.60
N ARG A 85 -9.75 -28.83 8.94
CA ARG A 85 -10.61 -29.78 8.21
C ARG A 85 -10.23 -29.94 6.74
N GLN A 86 -9.01 -29.55 6.39
CA GLN A 86 -8.48 -29.72 5.04
C GLN A 86 -8.21 -31.20 4.75
N SER A 87 -8.54 -31.63 3.54
CA SER A 87 -8.19 -32.97 3.03
C SER A 87 -7.63 -32.86 1.61
N ALA A 88 -6.97 -33.91 1.12
CA ALA A 88 -6.39 -33.93 -0.24
C ALA A 88 -7.47 -33.70 -1.34
N ALA A 89 -8.71 -34.11 -1.08
CA ALA A 89 -9.85 -33.90 -1.98
C ALA A 89 -10.57 -32.55 -1.78
N ASN A 90 -10.23 -31.81 -0.70
CA ASN A 90 -10.86 -30.55 -0.34
C ASN A 90 -9.79 -29.55 0.14
N PRO A 91 -9.11 -28.85 -0.78
CA PRO A 91 -8.09 -27.85 -0.43
C PRO A 91 -8.72 -26.69 0.34
N SER A 92 -7.94 -26.06 1.24
CA SER A 92 -8.42 -24.97 2.07
C SER A 92 -8.77 -23.73 1.24
N PRO A 93 -9.94 -23.10 1.46
CA PRO A 93 -10.30 -21.86 0.80
C PRO A 93 -9.47 -20.69 1.34
N ASP A 94 -9.52 -19.54 0.65
CA ASP A 94 -8.89 -18.30 1.12
C ASP A 94 -9.38 -17.96 2.54
N TYR A 95 -8.48 -18.05 3.51
CA TYR A 95 -8.80 -17.95 4.93
C TYR A 95 -9.00 -16.51 5.41
N TYR A 96 -8.26 -15.56 4.82
CA TYR A 96 -8.28 -14.15 5.21
C TYR A 96 -9.11 -13.28 4.28
N ALA A 97 -9.67 -13.86 3.22
CA ALA A 97 -10.41 -13.12 2.19
C ALA A 97 -9.53 -12.05 1.52
N GLU A 98 -8.25 -12.37 1.29
CA GLU A 98 -7.24 -11.44 0.73
C GLU A 98 -7.66 -10.92 -0.65
N LYS A 99 -8.41 -11.73 -1.41
CA LYS A 99 -8.85 -11.41 -2.76
C LYS A 99 -10.18 -10.65 -2.82
N VAL A 100 -10.80 -10.34 -1.69
CA VAL A 100 -12.11 -9.69 -1.64
C VAL A 100 -11.96 -8.17 -1.64
N GLY A 101 -12.16 -7.56 -2.81
CA GLY A 101 -12.25 -6.11 -2.99
C GLY A 101 -13.66 -5.59 -3.32
N SER A 102 -14.64 -6.49 -3.51
CA SER A 102 -16.02 -6.11 -3.85
C SER A 102 -17.08 -6.97 -3.16
N LEU A 103 -18.32 -6.46 -3.09
CA LEU A 103 -19.45 -7.21 -2.53
C LEU A 103 -19.76 -8.50 -3.30
N GLN A 104 -19.54 -8.51 -4.62
CA GLN A 104 -19.73 -9.71 -5.44
C GLN A 104 -18.70 -10.78 -5.07
N GLN A 105 -17.42 -10.38 -4.94
CA GLN A 105 -16.34 -11.27 -4.50
C GLN A 105 -16.60 -11.79 -3.08
N TYR A 106 -17.11 -10.95 -2.17
CA TYR A 106 -17.48 -11.37 -0.82
C TYR A 106 -18.56 -12.47 -0.83
N ARG A 107 -19.59 -12.34 -1.67
CA ARG A 107 -20.65 -13.37 -1.80
C ARG A 107 -20.12 -14.66 -2.40
N THR A 108 -19.18 -14.58 -3.33
CA THR A 108 -18.49 -15.75 -3.87
C THR A 108 -17.65 -16.42 -2.80
N TRP A 109 -16.86 -15.65 -2.05
CA TRP A 109 -16.08 -16.16 -0.93
C TRP A 109 -16.95 -16.89 0.09
N LEU A 110 -18.11 -16.34 0.47
CA LEU A 110 -19.06 -17.02 1.38
C LEU A 110 -19.56 -18.36 0.81
N ARG A 111 -19.80 -18.44 -0.50
CA ARG A 111 -20.19 -19.70 -1.16
C ARG A 111 -19.05 -20.71 -1.14
N ASP A 112 -17.82 -20.27 -1.34
CA ASP A 112 -16.64 -21.13 -1.31
C ASP A 112 -16.43 -21.70 0.10
N GLN A 113 -16.53 -20.87 1.14
CA GLN A 113 -16.49 -21.30 2.55
C GLN A 113 -17.60 -22.32 2.87
N ALA A 114 -18.82 -22.09 2.39
CA ALA A 114 -19.93 -23.03 2.58
C ALA A 114 -19.70 -24.35 1.83
N SER A 115 -19.13 -24.31 0.62
CA SER A 115 -18.80 -25.49 -0.17
C SER A 115 -17.74 -26.35 0.52
N PHE A 116 -16.72 -25.71 1.10
CA PHE A 116 -15.68 -26.37 1.88
C PHE A 116 -16.25 -27.01 3.14
N LYS A 117 -17.10 -26.31 3.89
CA LYS A 117 -17.77 -26.84 5.09
C LYS A 117 -18.60 -28.09 4.77
N ARG A 118 -19.36 -28.07 3.67
CA ARG A 118 -20.13 -29.24 3.20
C ARG A 118 -19.22 -30.40 2.84
N LYS A 119 -18.19 -30.16 2.03
CA LYS A 119 -17.23 -31.21 1.63
C LYS A 119 -16.50 -31.81 2.83
N ALA A 120 -16.13 -31.00 3.82
CA ALA A 120 -15.53 -31.47 5.07
C ALA A 120 -16.49 -32.36 5.87
N GLN A 121 -17.78 -32.01 5.94
CA GLN A 121 -18.79 -32.84 6.62
C GLN A 121 -19.01 -34.19 5.92
N PHE A 122 -19.12 -34.20 4.59
CA PHE A 122 -19.37 -35.44 3.83
C PHE A 122 -18.13 -36.32 3.65
N GLY A 123 -16.93 -35.72 3.63
CA GLY A 123 -15.66 -36.45 3.54
C GLY A 123 -15.31 -37.22 4.82
N GLN A 124 -15.65 -36.68 5.99
CA GLN A 124 -15.40 -37.34 7.29
C GLN A 124 -16.10 -38.70 7.44
N GLY A 125 -17.21 -38.93 6.74
CA GLY A 125 -17.98 -40.18 6.85
C GLY A 125 -17.39 -41.38 6.08
N LYS A 126 -16.44 -41.16 5.17
CA LYS A 126 -15.82 -42.26 4.39
C LYS A 126 -14.44 -42.69 4.89
N ASP A 127 -13.81 -41.87 5.75
CA ASP A 127 -12.43 -42.05 6.19
C ASP A 127 -12.29 -42.24 7.73
N ALA A 128 -13.41 -42.27 8.47
CA ALA A 128 -13.42 -42.56 9.91
C ALA A 128 -13.25 -44.07 10.15
N VAL A 129 -12.00 -44.54 10.13
CA VAL A 129 -11.61 -45.83 10.70
C VAL A 129 -11.50 -45.64 12.22
N TYR A 130 -12.32 -46.37 12.98
CA TYR A 130 -12.28 -46.42 14.46
C TYR A 130 -10.96 -47.01 14.96
#